data_AF-I3CZQ3-F1
#
_entry.id   AF-I3CZQ3-F1
#
_cell.length_a   1.000
_cell.length_b   1.000
_cell.length_c   1.000
_cell.angle_alpha   90.00
_cell.angle_beta   90.00
_cell.angle_gamma   90.00
#
_symmetry.space_group_name_H-M   'P 1'
#
loop_
_entity.id
_entity.type
_entity.pdbx_description
1 polymer ?
#
loop_
_entity_poly.entity_id
_entity_poly.type
_entity_poly.pdbx_seq_one_letter_code
_entity_poly.pdbx_strand_id
1 'polypeptide(L)' 'MGIKSATEYIDFFINLNMGENVSLISFINNEKMTLKKNLELKNLEKEPIKKGIVILEQLAREINEMGDKAVLEKYKK' A
#
# COMPACT_ATOMS: atom_id res chain seq x y z
N MET A 1 -3.94 -11.87 -8.32
CA MET A 1 -2.78 -11.65 -7.44
C MET A 1 -3.14 -10.53 -6.49
N GLY A 2 -3.63 -10.87 -5.30
CA GLY A 2 -3.99 -9.88 -4.29
C GLY A 2 -2.88 -9.84 -3.27
N ILE A 3 -2.22 -8.70 -3.13
CA ILE A 3 -1.25 -8.44 -2.08
C ILE A 3 -1.96 -8.70 -0.74
N LYS A 4 -1.44 -9.63 0.07
CA LYS A 4 -2.13 -10.11 1.29
C LYS A 4 -1.62 -9.45 2.56
N SER A 5 -0.48 -8.76 2.49
CA SER A 5 0.21 -8.24 3.67
C SER A 5 0.88 -6.88 3.42
N ALA A 6 1.08 -6.12 4.51
CA ALA A 6 1.80 -4.85 4.49
C ALA A 6 3.22 -4.99 3.92
N THR A 7 3.92 -6.08 4.28
CA THR A 7 5.26 -6.38 3.78
C THR A 7 5.30 -6.55 2.28
N GLU A 8 4.33 -7.24 1.69
CA GLU A 8 4.26 -7.42 0.22
C GLU A 8 4.00 -6.08 -0.48
N TYR A 9 3.23 -5.16 0.11
CA TYR A 9 3.06 -3.80 -0.42
C TYR A 9 4.36 -3.00 -0.40
N ILE A 10 5.12 -3.09 0.70
CA ILE A 10 6.41 -2.44 0.85
C ILE A 10 7.42 -3.03 -0.14
N ASP A 11 7.47 -4.36 -0.25
CA ASP A 11 8.37 -5.07 -1.15
C ASP A 11 8.05 -4.74 -2.61
N PHE A 12 6.77 -4.65 -2.97
CA PHE A 12 6.33 -4.21 -4.30
C PHE A 12 6.75 -2.76 -4.58
N PHE A 13 6.61 -1.87 -3.61
CA PHE A 13 7.06 -0.48 -3.73
C PHE A 13 8.59 -0.39 -3.94
N ILE A 14 9.37 -1.15 -3.18
CA ILE A 14 10.83 -1.21 -3.29
C ILE A 14 11.24 -1.78 -4.66
N ASN A 15 10.59 -2.87 -5.10
CA ASN A 15 10.87 -3.52 -6.38
C ASN A 15 10.47 -2.68 -7.59
N LEU A 16 9.44 -1.84 -7.48
CA LEU A 16 9.01 -0.94 -8.55
C LEU A 16 10.06 0.10 -8.92
N ASN A 17 11.09 0.31 -8.07
CA ASN A 17 12.17 1.26 -8.29
C ASN A 17 11.64 2.63 -8.78
N MET A 18 10.61 3.14 -8.08
CA MET A 18 9.79 4.31 -8.47
C MET A 18 10.57 5.64 -8.63
N GLY A 19 11.89 5.62 -8.45
CA GLY A 19 12.77 6.78 -8.44
C GLY A 19 12.80 7.48 -7.08
N GLU A 20 13.87 8.21 -6.80
CA GLU A 20 14.12 8.88 -5.50
C GLU A 20 13.06 9.92 -5.09
N ASN A 21 12.17 10.32 -6.01
CA ASN A 21 11.15 11.35 -5.77
C ASN A 21 9.78 10.81 -5.33
N VAL A 22 9.57 9.49 -5.31
CA VAL A 22 8.28 8.92 -4.89
C VAL A 22 8.37 8.45 -3.45
N SER A 23 7.62 9.11 -2.56
CA SER A 23 7.47 8.68 -1.17
C SER A 23 6.52 7.49 -1.05
N LEU A 24 6.75 6.63 -0.06
CA LEU A 24 5.90 5.48 0.23
C LEU A 24 4.45 5.92 0.51
N ILE A 25 4.25 7.05 1.19
CA ILE A 25 2.92 7.60 1.44
C ILE A 25 2.16 7.94 0.14
N SER A 26 2.84 8.48 -0.86
CA SER A 26 2.26 8.80 -2.17
C SER A 26 1.85 7.54 -2.92
N PHE A 27 2.71 6.51 -2.87
CA PHE A 27 2.39 5.20 -3.43
C PHE A 27 1.16 4.58 -2.76
N ILE A 28 1.11 4.55 -1.43
CA ILE A 28 -0.01 3.97 -0.67
C ILE A 28 -1.32 4.72 -0.95
N ASN A 29 -1.27 6.04 -1.02
CA ASN A 29 -2.45 6.85 -1.36
C ASN A 29 -2.96 6.56 -2.78
N ASN A 30 -2.05 6.46 -3.76
CA ASN A 30 -2.40 6.10 -5.13
C ASN A 30 -3.02 4.70 -5.19
N GLU A 31 -2.40 3.73 -4.54
CA GLU A 31 -2.88 2.35 -4.55
C GLU A 31 -4.24 2.21 -3.86
N LYS A 32 -4.44 2.93 -2.75
CA LYS A 32 -5.73 3.01 -2.05
C LYS A 32 -6.81 3.57 -2.98
N MET A 33 -6.50 4.58 -3.79
CA MET A 33 -7.42 5.14 -4.77
C MET A 33 -7.75 4.11 -5.87
N THR A 34 -6.76 3.39 -6.38
CA THR A 34 -6.94 2.32 -7.37
C THR A 34 -7.83 1.21 -6.83
N LEU A 35 -7.57 0.74 -5.60
CA LEU A 35 -8.41 -0.28 -4.94
C LEU A 35 -9.85 0.20 -4.73
N LYS A 36 -10.06 1.47 -4.35
CA LYS A 36 -11.40 2.03 -4.22
C LYS A 36 -12.15 2.06 -5.56
N LYS A 37 -11.50 2.49 -6.64
CA LYS A 37 -12.07 2.45 -7.99
C LYS A 37 -12.43 1.02 -8.40
N ASN A 38 -11.55 0.07 -8.09
CA ASN A 38 -11.78 -1.35 -8.34
C ASN A 38 -12.94 -1.93 -7.49
N LEU A 39 -13.18 -1.40 -6.28
CA LEU A 39 -14.33 -1.76 -5.44
C LEU A 39 -15.66 -1.27 -6.02
N GLU A 40 -15.65 -0.11 -6.67
CA GLU A 40 -16.81 0.48 -7.34
C GLU A 40 -17.17 -0.28 -8.63
N LEU A 41 -16.19 -0.89 -9.29
CA LEU A 41 -16.40 -1.77 -10.44
C LEU A 41 -17.07 -3.09 -9.98
N LYS A 42 -18.33 -3.30 -10.39
CA LYS A 42 -19.22 -4.39 -9.95
C LYS A 42 -18.72 -5.83 -10.22
N ASN A 43 -17.61 -6.02 -10.92
CA ASN A 43 -17.12 -7.31 -11.40
C ASN A 43 -15.97 -7.92 -10.55
N LEU A 44 -15.50 -7.24 -9.50
CA LEU A 44 -14.40 -7.74 -8.68
C LEU A 44 -14.87 -8.20 -7.30
N GLU A 45 -14.26 -9.29 -6.83
CA GLU A 45 -14.47 -9.80 -5.47
C GLU A 45 -14.08 -8.73 -4.44
N LYS A 46 -15.09 -8.25 -3.70
CA LYS A 46 -14.94 -7.10 -2.79
C LYS A 46 -14.14 -7.43 -1.53
N GLU A 47 -14.09 -8.70 -1.13
CA GLU A 47 -13.37 -9.15 0.07
C GLU A 47 -11.85 -8.91 0.02
N PRO A 48 -11.11 -9.38 -1.00
CA PRO A 48 -9.68 -9.13 -1.09
C PRO A 48 -9.35 -7.64 -1.24
N ILE A 49 -10.19 -6.88 -1.98
CA ILE A 49 -10.01 -5.43 -2.15
C ILE A 49 -10.17 -4.70 -0.81
N LYS A 50 -11.21 -5.03 -0.03
CA LYS A 50 -11.41 -4.45 1.30
C LYS A 50 -10.24 -4.76 2.24
N LYS A 51 -9.72 -5.99 2.23
CA LYS A 51 -8.54 -6.37 3.02
C LYS A 51 -7.31 -5.54 2.61
N GLY A 52 -7.08 -5.38 1.31
CA GLY A 52 -6.01 -4.52 0.79
C GLY A 52 -6.13 -3.07 1.27
N ILE A 53 -7.35 -2.50 1.22
CA ILE A 53 -7.59 -1.12 1.70
C ILE A 53 -7.26 -1.00 3.19
N VAL A 54 -7.67 -1.95 4.03
CA VAL A 54 -7.37 -1.93 5.48
C VAL A 54 -5.87 -1.96 5.74
N ILE A 55 -5.13 -2.79 5.01
CA ILE A 55 -3.67 -2.88 5.11
C ILE A 55 -3.02 -1.54 4.71
N LEU A 56 -3.45 -0.95 3.59
CA LEU A 56 -2.96 0.35 3.12
C LEU A 56 -3.29 1.46 4.13
N GLU A 57 -4.44 1.41 4.79
CA GLU A 57 -4.79 2.35 5.85
C GLU A 57 -3.93 2.22 7.10
N GLN A 58 -3.61 1.00 7.51
CA GLN A 58 -2.67 0.78 8.62
C GLN A 58 -1.28 1.30 8.28
N LEU A 59 -0.76 0.97 7.09
CA LEU A 59 0.53 1.48 6.64
C LEU A 59 0.55 3.02 6.54
N ALA A 60 -0.50 3.64 6.02
CA ALA A 60 -0.60 5.10 5.96
C ALA A 60 -0.56 5.74 7.35
N ARG A 61 -1.21 5.12 8.35
CA ARG A 61 -1.13 5.57 9.75
C ARG A 61 0.28 5.41 10.31
N GLU A 62 0.90 4.25 10.12
CA GLU A 62 2.28 4.00 10.57
C GLU A 62 3.26 5.02 9.95
N ILE A 63 3.09 5.35 8.67
CA ILE A 63 3.91 6.35 7.99
C ILE A 63 3.66 7.74 8.55
N ASN A 64 2.41 8.09 8.86
CA ASN A 64 2.10 9.38 9.46
C ASN A 64 2.63 9.49 10.91
N GLU A 65 2.71 8.38 11.65
CA GLU A 65 3.20 8.35 13.03
C GLU A 65 4.73 8.28 13.12
N MET A 66 5.39 7.49 12.27
CA MET A 66 6.84 7.20 12.37
C MET A 66 7.66 7.80 11.21
N GLY A 67 7.02 8.20 10.12
CA GLY A 67 7.65 8.65 8.88
C GLY A 67 7.92 7.52 7.87
N ASP A 68 7.96 7.87 6.58
CA ASP A 68 8.18 6.92 5.47
C ASP A 68 9.42 6.05 5.66
N LYS A 69 10.55 6.66 6.06
CA LYS A 69 11.83 5.97 6.21
C LYS A 69 11.78 4.90 7.31
N ALA A 70 11.21 5.23 8.46
CA ALA A 70 11.10 4.30 9.59
C ALA A 70 10.22 3.09 9.25
N VAL A 71 9.12 3.32 8.53
CA VAL A 71 8.25 2.24 8.03
C VAL A 71 9.01 1.38 7.03
N LEU A 72 9.68 1.99 6.04
CA LEU A 72 10.47 1.23 5.08
C LEU A 72 11.50 0.35 5.80
N GLU A 73 12.28 0.89 6.75
CA GLU A 73 13.26 0.11 7.52
C GLU A 73 12.63 -1.01 8.35
N LYS A 74 11.47 -0.77 8.95
CA LYS A 74 10.74 -1.78 9.74
C LYS A 74 10.33 -3.00 8.91
N TYR A 75 9.98 -2.80 7.65
CA TYR A 75 9.48 -3.85 6.75
C TYR A 75 10.56 -4.42 5.80
N LYS A 76 11.74 -3.80 5.69
CA LYS A 76 12.88 -4.23 4.84
C LYS A 76 13.71 -5.37 5.44
N LYS A 77 13.06 -6.32 6.14
CA LYS A 77 13.72 -7.34 6.96
C LYS A 77 14.53 -8.35 6.14
#